data_AF-A0A955KMC6-F1
#
_entry.id   AF-A0A955KMC6-F1
#
_cell.length_a   1.000
_cell.length_b   1.000
_cell.length_c   1.000
_cell.angle_alpha   90.00
_cell.angle_beta   90.00
_cell.angle_gamma   90.00
#
_symmetry.space_group_name_H-M   'P 1'
#
loop_
_entity.id
_entity.type
_entity.pdbx_description
1 polymer ?
#
loop_
_entity_poly.entity_id
_entity_poly.type
_entity_poly.pdbx_seq_one_letter_code
_entity_poly.pdbx_strand_id
1 'polypeptide(L)'
;MFRTRDFLLIFSVVAFLVFAIGGTLIMRVIEHRAAPTQTIPELVSVSEEPTFTATVSATDTVARDERLADMRRQIAARSELISAPKPAAPVLDDLVSSTSDTALKTNATPKLCVGYTDYYGKWDATRTSLEFAEGAWLVAQTDPLSGTVQVVMTLPSRSFKSGEYCVPHDVIGVAQDGSLIRNNEVELYSVFGASTIVGYALDGFPIYGQSTVATDSCGGAAVAGQYGYYINTSRASIINCFAAPPTLLP
;
A
#
# COMPACT_ATOMS: atom_id res chain seq x y z
N MET A 1 0.02 53.49 30.37
CA MET A 1 1.36 54.06 30.15
C MET A 1 2.32 52.89 30.01
N PHE A 2 2.59 52.45 28.77
CA PHE A 2 3.44 51.29 28.54
C PHE A 2 4.88 51.64 28.97
N ARG A 3 5.45 50.86 29.89
CA ARG A 3 6.86 51.00 30.23
C ARG A 3 7.67 50.62 28.99
N THR A 4 8.63 51.45 28.62
CA THR A 4 9.51 51.25 27.46
C THR A 4 10.19 49.87 27.45
N ARG A 5 10.40 49.29 28.65
CA ARG A 5 10.90 47.92 28.84
C ARG A 5 9.96 46.84 28.30
N ASP A 6 8.66 46.96 28.53
CA ASP A 6 7.69 45.94 28.13
C ASP A 6 7.43 46.01 26.61
N PHE A 7 7.55 47.21 26.03
CA PHE A 7 7.51 47.40 24.57
C PHE A 7 8.70 46.73 23.88
N LEU A 8 9.91 46.83 24.45
CA LEU A 8 11.11 46.16 23.89
C LEU A 8 11.01 44.64 23.94
N LEU A 9 10.46 44.07 25.03
CA LEU A 9 10.29 42.63 25.17
C LEU A 9 9.24 42.07 24.19
N ILE A 10 8.12 42.77 24.02
CA ILE A 10 7.10 42.36 23.04
C ILE A 10 7.66 42.48 21.63
N PHE A 11 8.38 43.57 21.32
CA PHE A 11 8.99 43.76 20.01
C PHE A 11 10.03 42.67 19.69
N SER A 12 10.86 42.25 20.66
CA SER A 12 11.83 41.18 20.43
C SER A 12 11.16 39.83 20.17
N VAL A 13 10.08 39.51 20.89
CA VAL A 13 9.34 38.25 20.68
C VAL A 13 8.65 38.25 19.32
N VAL A 14 8.01 39.35 18.94
CA VAL A 14 7.36 39.48 17.62
C VAL A 14 8.39 39.42 16.50
N ALA A 15 9.53 40.10 16.63
CA ALA A 15 10.59 40.05 15.63
C ALA A 15 11.16 38.63 15.46
N PHE A 16 11.37 37.91 16.57
CA PHE A 16 11.82 36.52 16.52
C PHE A 16 10.82 35.60 15.83
N LEU A 17 9.52 35.78 16.13
CA LEU A 17 8.44 34.98 15.54
C LEU A 17 8.29 35.26 14.04
N VAL A 18 8.40 36.52 13.61
CA VAL A 18 8.40 36.91 12.19
C VAL A 18 9.63 36.36 11.47
N PHE A 19 10.80 36.35 12.09
CA PHE A 19 12.01 35.81 11.48
C PHE A 19 11.96 34.28 11.36
N ALA A 20 11.41 33.57 12.34
CA ALA A 20 11.24 32.12 12.30
C ALA A 20 10.23 31.68 11.22
N ILE A 21 9.08 32.35 11.14
CA ILE A 21 8.07 32.06 10.10
C ILE A 21 8.56 32.53 8.73
N GLY A 22 9.20 33.70 8.63
CA GLY A 22 9.74 34.23 7.37
C GLY A 22 10.88 33.38 6.81
N GLY A 23 11.81 32.93 7.67
CA GLY A 23 12.94 32.10 7.26
C GLY A 23 12.52 30.74 6.71
N THR A 24 11.52 30.11 7.32
CA THR A 24 10.98 28.81 6.86
C THR A 24 10.24 28.93 5.52
N LEU A 25 9.56 30.05 5.25
CA LEU A 25 8.92 30.29 3.97
C LEU A 25 9.93 30.58 2.85
N ILE A 26 11.00 31.34 3.13
CA ILE A 26 12.04 31.65 2.13
C ILE A 26 12.83 30.40 1.74
N MET A 27 13.20 29.54 2.72
CA MET A 27 13.88 28.27 2.44
C MET A 27 13.05 27.38 1.51
N ARG A 28 11.74 27.26 1.74
CA ARG A 28 10.85 26.48 0.85
C ARG A 28 10.77 27.03 -0.57
N VAL A 29 10.82 28.35 -0.75
CA VAL A 29 10.80 28.98 -2.09
C VAL A 29 12.13 28.78 -2.83
N ILE A 30 13.26 28.78 -2.13
CA ILE A 30 14.57 28.53 -2.74
C ILE A 30 14.69 27.06 -3.18
N GLU A 31 14.22 26.12 -2.36
CA GLU A 31 14.18 24.69 -2.73
C GLU A 31 13.27 24.41 -3.94
N HIS A 32 12.14 25.10 -4.08
CA HIS A 32 11.28 24.95 -5.26
C HIS A 32 11.81 25.66 -6.52
N ARG A 33 12.76 26.59 -6.40
CA ARG A 33 13.44 27.20 -7.56
C ARG A 33 14.70 26.47 -7.98
N ALA A 34 15.28 25.65 -7.10
CA ALA A 34 16.40 24.77 -7.41
C ALA A 34 15.91 23.42 -7.99
N ALA A 35 15.01 23.45 -8.98
CA ALA A 35 14.87 22.31 -9.87
C ALA A 35 16.14 22.27 -10.74
N PRO A 36 16.95 21.20 -10.72
CA PRO A 36 18.08 21.09 -11.63
C PRO A 36 17.54 21.01 -13.05
N THR A 37 17.76 22.08 -13.80
CA THR A 37 17.67 22.05 -15.26
C THR A 37 18.73 21.06 -15.72
N GLN A 38 18.30 19.89 -16.20
CA GLN A 38 19.19 18.89 -16.80
C GLN A 38 19.82 19.50 -18.05
N THR A 39 20.99 20.11 -17.88
CA THR A 39 21.90 20.43 -18.98
C THR A 39 22.54 19.12 -19.42
N ILE A 40 22.21 18.71 -20.64
CA ILE A 40 22.87 17.64 -21.39
C ILE A 40 24.35 18.02 -21.57
N PRO A 41 25.33 17.25 -21.08
CA PRO A 41 26.71 17.39 -21.53
C PRO A 41 26.95 16.53 -22.77
N GLU A 42 27.37 17.21 -23.81
CA GLU A 42 27.90 16.70 -25.06
C GLU A 42 29.19 15.88 -24.84
N LEU A 43 29.12 14.61 -25.24
CA LEU A 43 30.15 13.77 -25.86
C LEU A 43 31.63 13.90 -25.41
N VAL A 44 32.11 12.89 -24.67
CA VAL A 44 33.49 12.39 -24.79
C VAL A 44 33.40 10.92 -25.18
N SER A 45 33.89 10.59 -26.37
CA SER A 45 33.98 9.22 -26.88
C SER A 45 35.13 8.48 -26.21
N VAL A 46 34.83 7.36 -25.55
CA VAL A 46 35.78 6.25 -25.37
C VAL A 46 35.02 4.94 -25.57
N SER A 47 35.28 4.35 -26.73
CA SER A 47 35.29 2.92 -27.09
C SER A 47 34.92 1.89 -26.01
N GLU A 48 33.72 1.32 -26.10
CA GLU A 48 33.43 -0.12 -26.22
C GLU A 48 31.91 -0.33 -26.06
N GLU A 49 31.19 -0.52 -27.17
CA GLU A 49 29.81 -1.00 -27.13
C GLU A 49 29.81 -2.52 -26.96
N PRO A 50 29.19 -3.10 -25.92
CA PRO A 50 28.84 -4.51 -25.95
C PRO A 50 27.67 -4.69 -26.92
N THR A 51 27.97 -5.07 -28.16
CA THR A 51 26.96 -5.62 -29.08
C THR A 51 26.37 -6.89 -28.47
N PHE A 52 25.17 -6.78 -27.90
CA PHE A 52 24.37 -7.94 -27.55
C PHE A 52 23.63 -8.43 -28.80
N THR A 53 24.17 -9.46 -29.45
CA THR A 53 23.44 -10.22 -30.46
C THR A 53 22.51 -11.21 -29.76
N ALA A 54 21.20 -10.99 -29.86
CA ALA A 54 20.21 -11.99 -29.48
C ALA A 54 20.17 -13.09 -30.55
N THR A 55 20.79 -14.23 -30.28
CA THR A 55 20.56 -15.44 -31.07
C THR A 55 19.21 -16.03 -30.67
N VAL A 56 18.18 -15.76 -31.47
CA VAL A 56 16.95 -16.55 -31.42
C VAL A 56 17.30 -17.91 -31.99
N SER A 57 17.36 -18.95 -31.15
CA SER A 57 17.31 -20.34 -31.62
C SER A 57 15.96 -20.56 -32.29
N ALA A 58 15.89 -20.31 -33.59
CA ALA A 58 14.78 -20.68 -34.44
C ALA A 58 14.84 -22.19 -34.68
N THR A 59 14.42 -22.95 -33.67
CA THR A 59 14.05 -24.36 -33.86
C THR A 59 12.77 -24.64 -33.10
N ASP A 60 11.67 -24.03 -33.55
CA ASP A 60 10.35 -24.65 -33.38
C ASP A 60 9.38 -24.11 -34.43
N THR A 61 9.56 -24.53 -35.68
CA THR A 61 8.56 -24.33 -36.74
C THR A 61 7.45 -25.36 -36.58
N VAL A 62 6.77 -25.38 -35.44
CA VAL A 62 5.46 -26.03 -35.35
C VAL A 62 4.48 -25.07 -36.02
N ALA A 63 4.01 -25.46 -37.20
CA ALA A 63 3.08 -24.67 -37.98
C ALA A 63 1.85 -24.32 -37.11
N ARG A 64 1.32 -23.11 -37.29
CA ARG A 64 0.15 -22.59 -36.56
C ARG A 64 -1.04 -23.57 -36.58
N ASP A 65 -1.13 -24.36 -37.63
CA ASP A 65 -2.19 -25.33 -37.87
C ASP A 65 -2.09 -26.55 -36.94
N GLU A 66 -0.86 -26.94 -36.57
CA GLU A 66 -0.59 -28.05 -35.65
C GLU A 66 -0.88 -27.64 -34.20
N ARG A 67 -0.55 -26.38 -33.82
CA ARG A 67 -0.96 -25.81 -32.52
C ARG A 67 -2.47 -25.71 -32.36
N LEU A 68 -3.19 -25.38 -33.45
CA LEU A 68 -4.66 -25.34 -33.42
C LEU A 68 -5.28 -26.74 -33.35
N ALA A 69 -4.65 -27.75 -33.96
CA ALA A 69 -5.09 -29.14 -33.86
C ALA A 69 -4.90 -29.70 -32.44
N ASP A 70 -3.78 -29.41 -31.80
CA ASP A 70 -3.51 -29.82 -30.42
C ASP A 70 -4.43 -29.12 -29.40
N MET A 71 -4.71 -27.83 -29.61
CA MET A 71 -5.65 -27.09 -28.77
C MET A 71 -7.08 -27.65 -28.90
N ARG A 72 -7.49 -28.05 -30.11
CA ARG A 72 -8.78 -28.71 -30.35
C ARG A 72 -8.86 -30.10 -29.72
N ARG A 73 -7.78 -30.88 -29.75
CA ARG A 73 -7.69 -32.18 -29.04
C ARG A 73 -7.80 -32.01 -27.52
N GLN A 74 -7.14 -31.00 -26.95
CA GLN A 74 -7.25 -30.72 -25.51
C GLN A 74 -8.67 -30.29 -25.09
N ILE A 75 -9.39 -29.55 -25.94
CA ILE A 75 -10.78 -29.15 -25.68
C ILE A 75 -11.73 -30.36 -25.74
N ALA A 76 -11.56 -31.25 -26.74
CA ALA A 76 -12.35 -32.48 -26.86
C ALA A 76 -12.08 -33.48 -25.71
N ALA A 77 -10.87 -33.50 -25.15
CA ALA A 77 -10.55 -34.30 -23.98
C ALA A 77 -11.13 -33.74 -22.66
N ARG A 78 -11.54 -32.47 -22.63
CA ARG A 78 -12.12 -31.81 -21.43
C ARG A 78 -13.65 -31.64 -21.49
N SER A 79 -14.31 -32.00 -22.59
CA SER A 79 -15.77 -31.85 -22.74
C SER A 79 -16.63 -32.87 -21.98
N GLU A 80 -16.03 -33.87 -21.31
CA GLU A 80 -16.79 -34.82 -20.46
C GLU A 80 -17.12 -34.27 -19.05
N LEU A 81 -16.66 -33.07 -18.66
CA LEU A 81 -16.90 -32.49 -17.34
C LEU A 81 -17.99 -31.41 -17.26
N ILE A 82 -18.73 -31.12 -18.33
CA ILE A 82 -19.84 -30.16 -18.29
C ILE A 82 -21.16 -30.94 -18.17
N SER A 83 -21.50 -31.30 -16.93
CA SER A 83 -22.83 -31.81 -16.57
C SER A 83 -23.85 -30.67 -16.67
N ALA A 84 -24.91 -30.88 -17.45
CA ALA A 84 -26.01 -29.94 -17.58
C ALA A 84 -26.66 -29.66 -16.21
N PRO A 85 -27.11 -28.42 -15.94
CA PRO A 85 -27.76 -28.10 -14.67
C PRO A 85 -29.10 -28.86 -14.55
N LYS A 86 -29.23 -29.60 -13.44
CA LYS A 86 -30.46 -30.27 -12.99
C LYS A 86 -31.60 -29.25 -12.89
N PRO A 87 -32.80 -29.50 -13.45
CA PRO A 87 -33.89 -28.54 -13.40
C PRO A 87 -34.41 -28.37 -11.96
N ALA A 88 -34.49 -27.13 -11.51
CA ALA A 88 -35.07 -26.76 -10.22
C ALA A 88 -36.60 -26.84 -10.26
N ALA A 89 -37.20 -27.30 -9.15
CA ALA A 89 -38.64 -27.34 -8.92
C ALA A 89 -39.23 -25.92 -8.82
N PRO A 90 -40.54 -25.74 -9.12
CA PRO A 90 -41.15 -24.41 -9.14
C PRO A 90 -41.28 -23.85 -7.72
N VAL A 91 -40.71 -22.66 -7.49
CA VAL A 91 -40.95 -21.86 -6.30
C VAL A 91 -42.16 -20.98 -6.55
N LEU A 92 -43.14 -21.11 -5.65
CA LEU A 92 -44.37 -20.34 -5.59
C LEU A 92 -44.04 -18.86 -5.36
N ASP A 93 -44.59 -17.98 -6.20
CA ASP A 93 -44.64 -16.54 -5.96
C ASP A 93 -45.42 -16.27 -4.66
N ASP A 94 -44.86 -15.43 -3.77
CA ASP A 94 -45.67 -14.58 -2.92
C ASP A 94 -44.90 -13.34 -2.40
N LEU A 95 -45.50 -12.19 -2.73
CA LEU A 95 -45.51 -10.90 -2.06
C LEU A 95 -44.22 -10.11 -1.77
N VAL A 96 -44.09 -9.07 -2.58
CA VAL A 96 -43.57 -7.73 -2.25
C VAL A 96 -43.88 -7.34 -0.80
N SER A 97 -42.83 -7.06 -0.03
CA SER A 97 -42.93 -6.17 1.14
C SER A 97 -41.73 -5.22 1.12
N SER A 98 -42.00 -4.02 0.61
CA SER A 98 -41.15 -2.85 0.72
C SER A 98 -40.94 -2.48 2.19
N THR A 99 -39.72 -2.66 2.69
CA THR A 99 -39.28 -2.06 3.96
C THR A 99 -37.84 -1.61 3.84
N SER A 100 -37.68 -0.29 3.70
CA SER A 100 -36.54 0.56 4.06
C SER A 100 -35.15 -0.07 4.14
N ASP A 101 -34.30 0.32 3.18
CA ASP A 101 -32.84 0.28 3.29
C ASP A 101 -32.38 1.06 4.53
N THR A 102 -32.29 0.35 5.66
CA THR A 102 -31.40 0.74 6.75
C THR A 102 -30.12 -0.02 6.47
N ALA A 103 -29.14 0.65 5.88
CA ALA A 103 -27.80 0.12 5.68
C ALA A 103 -27.31 -0.46 7.00
N LEU A 104 -27.29 -1.80 7.09
CA LEU A 104 -26.65 -2.50 8.17
C LEU A 104 -25.19 -2.07 8.17
N LYS A 105 -24.78 -1.36 9.23
CA LYS A 105 -23.38 -1.31 9.63
C LYS A 105 -22.94 -2.75 9.89
N THR A 106 -22.34 -3.37 8.90
CA THR A 106 -21.65 -4.64 9.05
C THR A 106 -20.46 -4.35 9.95
N ASN A 107 -20.59 -4.66 11.23
CA ASN A 107 -19.46 -4.82 12.15
C ASN A 107 -18.66 -6.06 11.69
N ALA A 108 -18.02 -5.97 10.53
CA ALA A 108 -17.18 -7.02 9.99
C ALA A 108 -15.97 -7.14 10.90
N THR A 109 -15.86 -8.28 11.57
CA THR A 109 -14.75 -8.60 12.46
C THR A 109 -13.55 -9.09 11.64
N PRO A 110 -12.32 -8.84 12.11
CA PRO A 110 -11.13 -9.31 11.41
C PRO A 110 -11.04 -10.84 11.41
N LYS A 111 -10.71 -11.40 10.24
CA LYS A 111 -10.46 -12.83 10.02
C LYS A 111 -9.06 -13.16 10.51
N LEU A 112 -8.93 -13.61 11.76
CA LEU A 112 -7.66 -13.98 12.37
C LEU A 112 -7.20 -15.37 11.92
N CYS A 113 -5.89 -15.58 11.78
CA CYS A 113 -5.33 -16.89 11.45
C CYS A 113 -5.40 -17.85 12.64
N VAL A 114 -5.34 -19.15 12.35
CA VAL A 114 -5.08 -20.17 13.37
C VAL A 114 -3.71 -19.90 13.99
N GLY A 115 -3.64 -19.78 15.31
CA GLY A 115 -2.41 -19.41 16.01
C GLY A 115 -2.10 -17.91 16.02
N TYR A 116 -3.14 -17.07 15.91
CA TYR A 116 -3.00 -15.63 16.10
C TYR A 116 -2.31 -15.29 17.44
N THR A 117 -1.30 -14.44 17.38
CA THR A 117 -0.57 -13.92 18.54
C THR A 117 -0.18 -12.47 18.31
N ASP A 118 -0.19 -11.67 19.37
CA ASP A 118 0.35 -10.31 19.31
C ASP A 118 1.86 -10.33 19.06
N TYR A 119 2.35 -9.36 18.30
CA TYR A 119 3.77 -9.21 18.01
C TYR A 119 4.50 -8.59 19.20
N TYR A 120 5.46 -9.35 19.74
CA TYR A 120 6.35 -8.94 20.85
C TYR A 120 7.81 -8.77 20.42
N GLY A 121 8.10 -8.76 19.12
CA GLY A 121 9.46 -8.57 18.62
C GLY A 121 10.01 -7.17 18.91
N LYS A 122 11.34 -7.04 18.91
CA LYS A 122 12.01 -5.76 19.11
C LYS A 122 12.02 -4.98 17.80
N TRP A 123 11.18 -3.96 17.73
CA TRP A 123 11.13 -3.02 16.61
C TRP A 123 11.57 -1.63 17.06
N ASP A 124 12.51 -1.03 16.33
CA ASP A 124 13.00 0.32 16.62
C ASP A 124 12.69 1.24 15.44
N ALA A 125 11.54 1.91 15.54
CA ALA A 125 11.02 2.80 14.51
C ALA A 125 11.97 3.97 14.21
N THR A 126 12.72 4.46 15.20
CA THR A 126 13.56 5.66 15.04
C THR A 126 14.73 5.45 14.08
N ARG A 127 15.12 4.19 13.89
CA ARG A 127 16.21 3.79 13.01
C ARG A 127 15.72 3.10 11.75
N THR A 128 14.40 3.00 11.59
CA THR A 128 13.78 2.33 10.46
C THR A 128 13.32 3.37 9.44
N SER A 129 13.64 3.10 8.18
CA SER A 129 13.19 3.90 7.04
C SER A 129 12.53 2.99 6.01
N LEU A 130 11.56 3.57 5.30
CA LEU A 130 10.85 2.90 4.22
C LEU A 130 11.28 3.50 2.89
N GLU A 131 11.92 2.71 2.03
CA GLU A 131 12.40 3.16 0.72
C GLU A 131 11.80 2.30 -0.39
N PHE A 132 11.44 2.91 -1.52
CA PHE A 132 10.99 2.17 -2.69
C PHE A 132 12.16 1.89 -3.62
N ALA A 133 12.45 0.62 -3.86
CA ALA A 133 13.50 0.20 -4.79
C ALA A 133 13.09 -1.09 -5.51
N GLU A 134 13.42 -1.18 -6.80
CA GLU A 134 13.26 -2.40 -7.61
C GLU A 134 11.84 -3.01 -7.59
N GLY A 135 10.80 -2.18 -7.42
CA GLY A 135 9.41 -2.66 -7.41
C GLY A 135 8.94 -3.23 -6.07
N ALA A 136 9.68 -3.00 -4.99
CA ALA A 136 9.32 -3.36 -3.63
C ALA A 136 9.58 -2.20 -2.67
N TRP A 137 8.88 -2.21 -1.53
CA TRP A 137 9.22 -1.35 -0.40
C TRP A 137 10.23 -2.08 0.48
N LEU A 138 11.39 -1.49 0.64
CA LEU A 138 12.44 -1.94 1.53
C LEU A 138 12.24 -1.26 2.87
N VAL A 139 12.16 -2.07 3.92
CA VAL A 139 12.23 -1.57 5.30
C VAL A 139 13.65 -1.78 5.77
N ALA A 140 14.39 -0.69 5.86
CA ALA A 140 15.80 -0.69 6.16
C ALA A 140 16.05 -0.05 7.53
N GLN A 141 16.94 -0.67 8.32
CA GLN A 141 17.36 -0.17 9.61
C GLN A 141 18.82 0.25 9.57
N THR A 142 19.10 1.43 10.11
CA THR A 142 20.47 1.94 10.22
C THR A 142 21.05 1.59 11.59
N ASP A 143 22.23 0.99 11.61
CA ASP A 143 22.99 0.78 12.84
C ASP A 143 23.63 2.10 13.28
N PRO A 144 23.37 2.61 14.49
CA PRO A 144 23.88 3.89 14.95
C PRO A 144 25.40 3.87 15.21
N LEU A 145 26.00 2.70 15.41
CA LEU A 145 27.42 2.55 15.73
C LEU A 145 28.28 2.46 14.48
N SER A 146 27.81 1.73 13.47
CA SER A 146 28.55 1.52 12.22
C SER A 146 28.08 2.41 11.07
N GLY A 147 26.88 2.99 11.17
CA GLY A 147 26.22 3.69 10.07
C GLY A 147 25.76 2.75 8.94
N THR A 148 25.87 1.42 9.12
CA THR A 148 25.50 0.46 8.08
C THR A 148 23.98 0.34 8.00
N VAL A 149 23.47 0.35 6.77
CA VAL A 149 22.05 0.12 6.47
C VAL A 149 21.84 -1.37 6.25
N GLN A 150 20.94 -1.98 7.03
CA GLN A 150 20.53 -3.37 6.89
C GLN A 150 19.06 -3.44 6.50
N VAL A 151 18.74 -4.17 5.42
CA VAL A 151 17.35 -4.46 5.07
C VAL A 151 16.79 -5.48 6.05
N VAL A 152 15.75 -5.10 6.78
CA VAL A 152 15.12 -5.95 7.79
C VAL A 152 13.96 -6.74 7.18
N MET A 153 13.19 -6.12 6.30
CA MET A 153 12.12 -6.78 5.56
C MET A 153 11.86 -6.11 4.21
N THR A 154 11.15 -6.83 3.34
CA THR A 154 10.71 -6.32 2.04
C THR A 154 9.20 -6.54 1.88
N LEU A 155 8.50 -5.50 1.43
CA LEU A 155 7.08 -5.56 1.12
C LEU A 155 6.91 -5.49 -0.40
N PRO A 156 6.18 -6.42 -1.02
CA PRO A 156 5.98 -6.39 -2.47
C PRO A 156 5.16 -5.16 -2.89
N SER A 157 5.44 -4.55 -4.05
CA SER A 157 4.49 -3.59 -4.62
C SER A 157 3.39 -4.33 -5.35
N ARG A 158 2.13 -4.08 -4.98
CA ARG A 158 0.97 -4.72 -5.61
C ARG A 158 -0.08 -3.68 -5.98
N SER A 159 -0.69 -3.86 -7.14
CA SER A 159 -1.81 -3.01 -7.60
C SER A 159 -3.15 -3.74 -7.58
N PHE A 160 -3.16 -5.07 -7.58
CA PHE A 160 -4.36 -5.89 -7.68
C PHE A 160 -4.41 -6.96 -6.60
N LYS A 161 -5.58 -7.09 -5.96
CA LYS A 161 -5.91 -8.14 -4.99
C LYS A 161 -5.77 -9.53 -5.64
N SER A 162 -5.12 -10.46 -4.94
CA SER A 162 -4.97 -11.85 -5.39
C SER A 162 -5.87 -12.83 -4.62
N GLY A 163 -6.38 -12.46 -3.45
CA GLY A 163 -7.24 -13.30 -2.63
C GLY A 163 -7.62 -12.64 -1.30
N GLU A 164 -8.14 -13.43 -0.36
CA GLU A 164 -8.32 -13.01 1.02
C GLU A 164 -7.52 -13.93 1.94
N TYR A 165 -6.66 -13.35 2.77
CA TYR A 165 -5.77 -14.07 3.68
C TYR A 165 -6.02 -13.59 5.11
N CYS A 166 -5.96 -14.50 6.06
CA CYS A 166 -6.19 -14.17 7.46
C CYS A 166 -5.07 -13.28 8.02
N VAL A 167 -5.37 -12.56 9.09
CA VAL A 167 -4.43 -11.71 9.81
C VAL A 167 -3.66 -12.59 10.83
N PRO A 168 -2.33 -12.74 10.72
CA PRO A 168 -1.58 -13.65 11.58
C PRO A 168 -1.24 -13.02 12.93
N HIS A 169 -1.00 -11.71 12.98
CA HIS A 169 -0.55 -10.97 14.16
C HIS A 169 -1.32 -9.64 14.27
N ASP A 170 -1.22 -8.96 15.40
CA ASP A 170 -1.87 -7.66 15.59
C ASP A 170 -1.25 -6.56 14.71
N VAL A 171 0.01 -6.70 14.33
CA VAL A 171 0.70 -5.81 13.38
C VAL A 171 0.29 -6.15 11.95
N ILE A 172 -0.14 -5.13 11.21
CA ILE A 172 -0.68 -5.25 9.85
C ILE A 172 0.15 -4.54 8.79
N GLY A 173 1.12 -3.71 9.19
CA GLY A 173 1.92 -2.94 8.25
C GLY A 173 2.98 -2.09 8.92
N VAL A 174 3.66 -1.29 8.11
CA VAL A 174 4.68 -0.33 8.51
C VAL A 174 4.25 1.06 8.05
N ALA A 175 4.23 2.02 8.96
CA ALA A 175 3.91 3.41 8.69
C ALA A 175 5.05 4.11 7.94
N GLN A 176 4.77 5.28 7.37
CA GLN A 176 5.77 6.08 6.65
C GLN A 176 6.95 6.52 7.52
N ASP A 177 6.77 6.62 8.83
CA ASP A 177 7.80 6.96 9.81
C ASP A 177 8.59 5.73 10.30
N GLY A 178 8.35 4.56 9.72
CA GLY A 178 8.99 3.30 10.10
C GLY A 178 8.39 2.63 11.33
N SER A 179 7.35 3.19 11.97
CA SER A 179 6.64 2.53 13.06
C SER A 179 5.77 1.37 12.58
N LEU A 180 5.47 0.41 13.45
CA LEU A 180 4.54 -0.68 13.14
C LEU A 180 3.11 -0.19 13.31
N ILE A 181 2.26 -0.52 12.34
CA ILE A 181 0.82 -0.25 12.39
C ILE A 181 0.13 -1.47 13.01
N ARG A 182 -0.53 -1.29 14.14
CA ARG A 182 -1.36 -2.33 14.75
C ARG A 182 -2.81 -2.21 14.29
N ASN A 183 -3.49 -3.34 14.14
CA ASN A 183 -4.81 -3.40 13.54
C ASN A 183 -5.89 -2.70 14.38
N ASN A 184 -5.66 -2.55 15.68
CA ASN A 184 -6.55 -1.89 16.63
C ASN A 184 -6.30 -0.37 16.75
N GLU A 185 -5.34 0.20 16.02
CA GLU A 185 -4.96 1.64 16.09
C GLU A 185 -5.80 2.52 15.13
N VAL A 186 -7.07 2.16 14.89
CA VAL A 186 -7.95 2.88 13.97
C VAL A 186 -8.06 4.36 14.32
N GLU A 187 -8.24 4.68 15.61
CA GLU A 187 -8.39 6.06 16.08
C GLU A 187 -7.13 6.89 15.83
N LEU A 188 -5.94 6.31 16.06
CA LEU A 188 -4.66 6.98 15.89
C LEU A 188 -4.45 7.46 14.44
N TYR A 189 -4.82 6.64 13.47
CA TYR A 189 -4.61 6.94 12.05
C TYR A 189 -5.84 7.56 11.36
N SER A 190 -6.98 7.65 12.05
CA SER A 190 -8.19 8.28 11.53
C SER A 190 -8.07 9.79 11.29
N VAL A 191 -7.06 10.44 11.89
CA VAL A 191 -6.78 11.87 11.70
C VAL A 191 -6.31 12.21 10.28
N PHE A 192 -5.82 11.23 9.53
CA PHE A 192 -5.36 11.40 8.16
C PHE A 192 -6.52 11.32 7.16
N GLY A 193 -6.48 12.15 6.12
CA GLY A 193 -7.52 12.14 5.07
C GLY A 193 -7.40 10.96 4.11
N ALA A 194 -8.48 10.68 3.36
CA ALA A 194 -8.60 9.53 2.45
C ALA A 194 -7.52 9.42 1.36
N SER A 195 -6.88 10.54 0.98
CA SER A 195 -5.81 10.56 -0.03
C SER A 195 -4.41 10.42 0.58
N THR A 196 -4.28 10.46 1.90
CA THR A 196 -3.00 10.39 2.60
C THR A 196 -2.64 8.93 2.83
N ILE A 197 -1.45 8.52 2.39
CA ILE A 197 -0.88 7.21 2.70
C ILE A 197 -0.34 7.26 4.12
N VAL A 198 -0.89 6.42 5.00
CA VAL A 198 -0.44 6.22 6.36
C VAL A 198 0.79 5.30 6.40
N GLY A 199 0.78 4.28 5.55
CA GLY A 199 1.83 3.27 5.48
C GLY A 199 1.51 2.20 4.44
N TYR A 200 2.20 1.08 4.54
CA TYR A 200 2.01 -0.08 3.69
C TYR A 200 1.74 -1.32 4.54
N ALA A 201 0.71 -2.07 4.14
CA ALA A 201 0.36 -3.33 4.76
C ALA A 201 1.43 -4.40 4.49
N LEU A 202 1.46 -5.44 5.32
CA LEU A 202 2.42 -6.55 5.19
C LEU A 202 2.29 -7.30 3.86
N ASP A 203 1.13 -7.23 3.20
CA ASP A 203 0.91 -7.83 1.89
C ASP A 203 1.27 -6.90 0.71
N GLY A 204 1.69 -5.66 1.00
CA GLY A 204 2.24 -4.71 0.05
C GLY A 204 1.31 -3.59 -0.41
N PHE A 205 0.03 -3.61 -0.03
CA PHE A 205 -0.89 -2.56 -0.42
C PHE A 205 -0.77 -1.31 0.47
N PRO A 206 -0.97 -0.11 -0.09
CA PRO A 206 -1.01 1.12 0.71
C PRO A 206 -2.20 1.11 1.67
N ILE A 207 -1.99 1.65 2.86
CA ILE A 207 -3.02 1.96 3.84
C ILE A 207 -3.24 3.47 3.79
N TYR A 208 -4.44 3.89 3.41
CA TYR A 208 -4.87 5.26 3.35
C TYR A 208 -5.64 5.68 4.60
N GLY A 209 -5.67 6.99 4.85
CA GLY A 209 -6.41 7.61 5.94
C GLY A 209 -7.94 7.40 5.89
N GLN A 210 -8.64 8.09 6.79
CA GLN A 210 -10.09 7.96 6.94
C GLN A 210 -10.81 8.31 5.63
N SER A 211 -11.67 7.40 5.20
CA SER A 211 -12.42 7.53 3.95
C SER A 211 -13.87 7.08 4.12
N THR A 212 -14.73 7.61 3.25
CA THR A 212 -16.13 7.18 3.07
C THR A 212 -16.30 6.26 1.86
N VAL A 213 -15.21 5.91 1.17
CA VAL A 213 -15.24 4.96 0.05
C VAL A 213 -15.80 3.62 0.53
N ALA A 214 -16.70 3.04 -0.26
CA ALA A 214 -17.23 1.71 0.00
C ALA A 214 -16.08 0.69 -0.12
N THR A 215 -15.80 0.01 0.98
CA THR A 215 -14.73 -1.00 1.07
C THR A 215 -15.30 -2.41 0.98
N ASP A 216 -14.46 -3.35 0.55
CA ASP A 216 -14.75 -4.77 0.53
C ASP A 216 -14.73 -5.39 1.95
N SER A 217 -14.94 -6.71 2.02
CA SER A 217 -14.89 -7.49 3.27
C SER A 217 -13.58 -7.36 4.04
N CYS A 218 -12.46 -7.16 3.35
CA CYS A 218 -11.13 -6.99 3.96
C CYS A 218 -10.88 -5.55 4.42
N GLY A 219 -11.72 -4.61 3.99
CA GLY A 219 -11.62 -3.20 4.33
C GLY A 219 -10.80 -2.37 3.34
N GLY A 220 -10.52 -2.91 2.15
CA GLY A 220 -9.89 -2.18 1.05
C GLY A 220 -10.85 -1.87 -0.09
N ALA A 221 -10.42 -1.05 -1.03
CA ALA A 221 -11.18 -0.70 -2.23
C ALA A 221 -10.23 -0.49 -3.41
N ALA A 222 -10.73 -0.71 -4.62
CA ALA A 222 -10.03 -0.34 -5.84
C ALA A 222 -10.47 1.07 -6.27
N VAL A 223 -9.55 2.03 -6.19
CA VAL A 223 -9.79 3.43 -6.59
C VAL A 223 -8.81 3.76 -7.72
N ALA A 224 -9.31 4.28 -8.84
CA ALA A 224 -8.49 4.59 -10.03
C ALA A 224 -7.61 3.43 -10.52
N GLY A 225 -8.08 2.19 -10.37
CA GLY A 225 -7.36 0.99 -10.80
C GLY A 225 -6.27 0.49 -9.84
N GLN A 226 -6.11 1.10 -8.66
CA GLN A 226 -5.21 0.63 -7.61
C GLN A 226 -6.00 0.19 -6.39
N TYR A 227 -5.68 -1.00 -5.88
CA TYR A 227 -6.22 -1.47 -4.61
C TYR A 227 -5.44 -0.87 -3.43
N GLY A 228 -6.17 -0.45 -2.40
CA GLY A 228 -5.60 0.00 -1.14
C GLY A 228 -6.57 -0.17 0.00
N TYR A 229 -6.04 -0.19 1.22
CA TYR A 229 -6.83 -0.19 2.45
C TYR A 229 -7.24 1.22 2.81
N TYR A 230 -8.46 1.38 3.32
CA TYR A 230 -8.96 2.67 3.74
C TYR A 230 -9.47 2.57 5.16
N ILE A 231 -9.01 3.48 6.02
CA ILE A 231 -9.47 3.54 7.41
C ILE A 231 -10.94 3.98 7.43
N ASN A 232 -11.74 3.28 8.24
CA ASN A 232 -13.14 3.62 8.47
C ASN A 232 -13.43 3.50 9.97
N THR A 233 -13.79 4.62 10.59
CA THR A 233 -14.05 4.73 12.03
C THR A 233 -15.32 4.00 12.48
N SER A 234 -16.14 3.51 11.55
CA SER A 234 -17.27 2.63 11.88
C SER A 234 -16.82 1.19 12.18
N ARG A 235 -15.56 0.83 11.94
CA ARG A 235 -14.97 -0.49 12.21
C ARG A 235 -13.97 -0.38 13.36
N ALA A 236 -13.84 -1.45 14.14
CA ALA A 236 -12.85 -1.55 15.22
C ALA A 236 -11.43 -1.90 14.72
N SER A 237 -11.30 -2.37 13.48
CA SER A 237 -10.05 -2.78 12.85
C SER A 237 -9.74 -1.97 11.59
N ILE A 238 -8.46 -1.76 11.32
CA ILE A 238 -7.99 -1.12 10.07
C ILE A 238 -8.26 -2.04 8.88
N ILE A 239 -7.80 -3.30 8.97
CA ILE A 239 -8.05 -4.36 7.99
C ILE A 239 -8.74 -5.56 8.63
N ASN A 240 -9.57 -6.24 7.86
CA ASN A 240 -10.20 -7.49 8.28
C ASN A 240 -9.50 -8.73 7.70
N CYS A 241 -8.82 -8.58 6.57
CA CYS A 241 -8.00 -9.62 5.95
C CYS A 241 -6.97 -8.96 5.02
N PHE A 242 -5.90 -9.69 4.71
CA PHE A 242 -4.96 -9.30 3.67
C PHE A 242 -5.51 -9.64 2.28
N ALA A 243 -5.24 -8.80 1.30
CA ALA A 243 -5.68 -8.90 -0.09
C ALA A 243 -4.66 -9.68 -0.95
N ALA A 244 -3.48 -9.92 -0.41
CA ALA A 244 -2.46 -10.83 -0.93
C ALA A 244 -1.76 -11.56 0.24
N PRO A 245 -0.90 -12.57 -0.01
CA PRO A 245 -0.15 -13.21 1.06
C PRO A 245 0.72 -12.19 1.80
N PRO A 246 0.60 -12.05 3.14
CA PRO A 246 1.41 -11.12 3.91
C PRO A 246 2.85 -11.60 4.06
N THR A 247 3.80 -10.66 4.07
CA THR A 247 5.17 -10.91 4.51
C THR A 247 5.21 -11.12 6.02
N LEU A 248 6.05 -12.05 6.48
CA LEU A 248 6.25 -12.29 7.91
C LEU A 248 7.12 -11.20 8.53
N LEU A 249 6.81 -10.85 9.77
CA LEU A 249 7.65 -9.96 10.56
C LEU A 249 8.93 -10.70 11.01
N PRO A 250 10.06 -9.98 11.13
CA PRO A 250 11.32 -10.50 11.64
C PRO A 250 11.30 -10.76 13.16
#